data_AF-A0A834E571-F1
#
_entry.id   AF-A0A834E571-F1
#
_cell.length_a   1.000
_cell.length_b   1.000
_cell.length_c   1.000
_cell.angle_alpha   90.00
_cell.angle_beta   90.00
_cell.angle_gamma   90.00
#
_symmetry.space_group_name_H-M   'P 1'
#
loop_
_entity.id
_entity.type
_entity.pdbx_description
1 polymer ?
#
loop_
_entity_poly.entity_id
_entity_poly.type
_entity_poly.pdbx_seq_one_letter_code
_entity_poly.pdbx_strand_id
1 'polypeptide(L)'
;MEGLEENGSVQVGELLPCKICGRTFFPVALKKHGPICQKTATKKRKTFDSSRQRAEGTDIPTVKPLKPRPEPPKKPSNWRRKHEEFIATIRAAKGLDQALKEGGKLPPPPPPSYDPGIWTVVDSNVHVGRK
;
A
#
# COMPACT_ATOMS: atom_id res chain seq x y z
N MET A 1 22.14 -44.65 -23.53
CA MET A 1 21.89 -43.28 -23.06
C MET A 1 20.67 -42.80 -23.80
N GLU A 2 19.48 -43.13 -23.30
CA GLU A 2 18.20 -42.78 -23.92
C GLU A 2 17.47 -41.84 -22.97
N GLY A 3 17.04 -40.71 -23.54
CA GLY A 3 16.64 -39.50 -22.83
C GLY A 3 15.30 -39.61 -22.14
N LEU A 4 15.24 -39.02 -20.94
CA LEU A 4 14.00 -38.61 -20.31
C LEU A 4 13.53 -37.32 -20.98
N GLU A 5 12.52 -37.41 -21.84
CA GLU A 5 11.79 -36.24 -22.31
C GLU A 5 10.62 -35.93 -21.37
N GLU A 6 10.72 -34.77 -20.73
CA GLU A 6 9.66 -34.12 -19.96
C GLU A 6 8.44 -33.83 -20.85
N ASN A 7 7.25 -34.19 -20.34
CA ASN A 7 6.00 -33.64 -20.84
C ASN A 7 5.15 -33.15 -19.65
N GLY A 8 5.30 -31.86 -19.36
CA GLY A 8 4.49 -31.14 -18.39
C GLY A 8 3.05 -30.97 -18.88
N SER A 9 2.22 -31.98 -18.65
CA SER A 9 0.77 -31.86 -18.86
C SER A 9 0.18 -30.95 -17.78
N VAL A 10 -0.28 -29.75 -18.16
CA VAL A 10 -1.15 -28.93 -17.32
C VAL A 10 -2.50 -29.65 -17.23
N GLN A 11 -2.65 -30.48 -16.20
CA GLN A 11 -3.89 -31.17 -15.90
C GLN A 11 -4.95 -30.12 -15.54
N VAL A 12 -5.87 -29.83 -16.46
CA VAL A 12 -7.14 -29.15 -16.20
C VAL A 12 -8.03 -30.13 -15.42
N GLY A 13 -7.59 -30.48 -14.21
CA GLY A 13 -8.32 -31.35 -13.30
C GLY A 13 -9.51 -30.63 -12.69
N GLU A 14 -10.55 -31.38 -12.35
CA GLU A 14 -11.75 -30.85 -11.70
C GLU A 14 -11.41 -30.16 -10.37
N LEU A 15 -11.81 -28.89 -10.25
CA LEU A 15 -11.64 -28.11 -9.03
C LEU A 15 -12.86 -28.29 -8.12
N LEU A 16 -12.63 -28.77 -6.91
CA LEU A 16 -13.67 -29.01 -5.92
C LEU A 16 -13.66 -27.89 -4.86
N PRO A 17 -14.82 -27.34 -4.47
CA PRO A 17 -14.92 -26.33 -3.42
C PRO A 17 -14.75 -26.94 -2.03
N CYS A 18 -14.06 -26.22 -1.14
CA CYS A 18 -13.98 -26.55 0.27
C CYS A 18 -15.32 -26.27 0.96
N LYS A 19 -15.85 -27.26 1.69
CA LYS A 19 -17.11 -27.16 2.47
C LYS A 19 -17.08 -26.12 3.60
N ILE A 20 -15.91 -25.64 4.01
CA ILE A 20 -15.73 -24.74 5.16
C ILE A 20 -15.51 -23.30 4.72
N CYS A 21 -14.66 -23.07 3.71
CA CYS A 21 -14.31 -21.71 3.26
C CYS A 21 -14.73 -21.38 1.82
N GLY A 22 -15.34 -22.33 1.09
CA GLY A 22 -15.86 -22.13 -0.28
C GLY A 22 -14.79 -22.00 -1.37
N ARG A 23 -13.50 -21.94 -1.04
CA ARG A 23 -12.41 -21.84 -2.02
C ARG A 23 -12.27 -23.16 -2.80
N THR A 24 -11.98 -23.06 -4.10
CA THR A 24 -11.83 -24.19 -5.01
C THR A 24 -10.39 -24.70 -5.07
N PHE A 25 -10.22 -26.02 -5.05
CA PHE A 25 -8.91 -26.68 -5.04
C PHE A 25 -8.92 -27.96 -5.88
N PHE A 26 -7.76 -28.36 -6.40
CA PHE A 26 -7.57 -29.72 -6.92
C PHE A 26 -7.73 -30.76 -5.81
N PRO A 27 -8.15 -32.01 -6.11
CA PRO A 27 -8.41 -33.04 -5.09
C PRO A 27 -7.21 -33.28 -4.14
N VAL A 28 -6.00 -33.27 -4.69
CA VAL A 28 -4.75 -33.44 -3.95
C VAL A 28 -4.52 -32.28 -2.96
N ALA A 29 -4.77 -31.05 -3.39
CA ALA A 29 -4.64 -29.86 -2.55
C ALA A 29 -5.79 -29.78 -1.54
N LEU A 30 -7.01 -30.16 -1.91
CA LEU A 30 -8.19 -30.17 -1.05
C LEU A 30 -8.00 -31.10 0.15
N LYS A 31 -7.38 -32.27 -0.05
CA LYS A 31 -7.05 -33.23 1.02
C LYS A 31 -6.14 -32.62 2.10
N LYS A 32 -5.17 -31.78 1.71
CA LYS A 32 -4.29 -31.05 2.64
C LYS A 32 -4.97 -29.81 3.23
N HIS A 33 -5.79 -29.13 2.44
CA HIS A 33 -6.51 -27.93 2.83
C HIS A 33 -7.57 -28.20 3.91
N GLY A 34 -8.35 -29.28 3.79
CA GLY A 34 -9.43 -29.64 4.71
C GLY A 34 -9.09 -29.51 6.21
N PRO A 35 -8.07 -30.22 6.73
CA PRO A 35 -7.72 -30.18 8.15
C PRO A 35 -7.18 -28.80 8.60
N ILE A 36 -6.51 -28.06 7.71
CA ILE A 36 -6.00 -26.72 8.02
C ILE A 36 -7.17 -25.73 8.08
N CYS A 37 -8.05 -25.77 7.08
CA CYS A 37 -9.23 -24.93 6.99
C CYS A 37 -10.13 -25.10 8.20
N GLN A 38 -10.36 -26.36 8.62
CA GLN A 38 -11.12 -26.66 9.83
C GLN A 38 -10.49 -26.04 11.08
N LYS A 39 -9.19 -26.21 11.29
CA LYS A 39 -8.47 -25.60 12.43
C LYS A 39 -8.55 -24.07 12.41
N THR A 40 -8.49 -23.45 11.24
CA THR A 40 -8.60 -22.00 11.10
C THR A 40 -10.02 -21.48 11.28
N ALA A 41 -11.03 -22.26 10.91
CA ALA A 41 -12.43 -21.89 11.05
C ALA A 41 -12.92 -22.04 12.49
N THR A 42 -12.47 -23.08 13.21
CA THR A 42 -12.84 -23.29 14.61
C THR A 42 -12.12 -22.31 15.55
N LYS A 43 -10.83 -22.04 15.31
CA LYS A 43 -10.04 -21.14 16.13
C LYS A 43 -9.97 -19.74 15.50
N LYS A 44 -10.86 -18.85 15.94
CA LYS A 44 -10.71 -17.40 15.67
C LYS A 44 -9.42 -16.91 16.33
N ARG A 45 -8.38 -16.65 15.53
CA ARG A 45 -7.13 -16.07 16.03
C ARG A 45 -7.42 -14.66 16.55
N LYS A 46 -6.81 -14.30 17.68
CA LYS A 46 -6.87 -12.93 18.19
C LYS A 46 -6.25 -12.00 17.15
N THR A 47 -6.88 -10.85 16.94
CA THR A 47 -6.32 -9.80 16.09
C THR A 47 -4.94 -9.45 16.62
N PHE A 48 -3.95 -9.48 15.72
CA PHE A 48 -2.61 -9.07 16.04
C PHE A 48 -2.60 -7.56 16.23
N ASP A 49 -2.34 -7.12 17.46
CA ASP A 49 -2.27 -5.71 17.79
C ASP A 49 -0.82 -5.23 17.65
N SER A 50 -0.50 -4.57 16.54
CA SER A 50 0.84 -4.05 16.28
C SER A 50 1.27 -2.97 17.27
N SER A 51 0.33 -2.26 17.90
CA SER A 51 0.64 -1.24 18.91
C SER A 51 1.17 -1.92 20.17
N ARG A 52 0.46 -2.94 20.64
CA ARG A 52 0.85 -3.74 21.79
C ARG A 52 2.18 -4.46 21.55
N GLN A 53 2.37 -5.07 20.38
CA GLN A 53 3.64 -5.72 20.05
C GLN A 53 4.83 -4.77 20.02
N ARG A 54 4.63 -3.51 19.65
CA ARG A 54 5.68 -2.49 19.70
C ARG A 54 5.98 -2.01 21.13
N ALA A 55 4.96 -1.96 21.99
CA ALA A 55 5.10 -1.56 23.39
C ALA A 55 5.75 -2.65 24.25
N GLU A 56 5.50 -3.93 23.95
CA GLU A 56 6.08 -5.09 24.62
C GLU A 56 7.61 -5.12 24.40
N GLY A 57 8.39 -4.74 25.42
CA GLY A 57 9.85 -4.63 25.35
C GLY A 57 10.42 -3.20 25.37
N THR A 58 9.55 -2.19 25.40
CA THR A 58 9.94 -0.80 25.66
C THR A 58 9.38 -0.36 27.02
N ASP A 59 10.16 0.38 27.83
CA ASP A 59 9.68 0.99 29.10
C ASP A 59 8.71 2.17 28.85
N ILE A 60 8.05 2.20 27.69
CA ILE A 60 7.04 3.21 27.40
C ILE A 60 5.75 2.71 28.06
N PRO A 61 5.27 3.36 29.15
CA PRO A 61 4.02 2.98 29.76
C PRO A 61 2.94 2.98 28.68
N THR A 62 2.26 1.84 28.52
CA THR A 62 1.05 1.73 27.69
C THR A 62 0.21 2.96 27.97
N VAL A 63 0.21 3.87 27.01
CA VAL A 63 -0.50 5.13 27.15
C VAL A 63 -1.95 4.73 27.38
N LYS A 64 -2.46 5.08 28.57
CA LYS A 64 -3.89 5.06 28.92
C LYS A 64 -4.69 5.34 27.65
N PRO A 65 -5.79 4.62 27.35
CA PRO A 65 -6.65 4.97 26.23
C PRO A 65 -6.99 6.46 26.35
N LEU A 66 -6.27 7.29 25.59
CA LEU A 66 -6.62 8.68 25.45
C LEU A 66 -8.00 8.61 24.82
N LYS A 67 -8.97 9.32 25.43
CA LYS A 67 -10.28 9.60 24.84
C LYS A 67 -10.09 9.70 23.33
N PRO A 68 -10.92 9.05 22.49
CA PRO A 68 -10.79 9.15 21.05
C PRO A 68 -10.71 10.64 20.72
N ARG A 69 -9.49 11.09 20.38
CA ARG A 69 -9.29 12.43 19.86
C ARG A 69 -10.21 12.47 18.65
N PRO A 70 -11.13 13.43 18.54
CA PRO A 70 -12.00 13.53 17.38
C PRO A 70 -11.09 13.42 16.16
N GLU A 71 -11.26 12.35 15.39
CA GLU A 71 -10.38 12.04 14.28
C GLU A 71 -10.36 13.31 13.42
N PRO A 72 -9.19 13.93 13.16
CA PRO A 72 -9.15 14.98 12.15
C PRO A 72 -9.80 14.37 10.91
N PRO A 73 -10.77 15.05 10.28
CA PRO A 73 -11.56 14.48 9.19
C PRO A 73 -10.59 13.83 8.23
N LYS A 74 -10.77 12.53 7.98
CA LYS A 74 -9.89 11.74 7.11
C LYS A 74 -9.83 12.46 5.78
N LYS A 75 -8.77 13.26 5.58
CA LYS A 75 -8.58 14.00 4.34
C LYS A 75 -8.51 12.90 3.27
N PRO A 76 -9.41 12.89 2.27
CA PRO A 76 -9.43 11.85 1.26
C PRO A 76 -8.03 11.76 0.66
N SER A 77 -7.51 10.54 0.57
CA SER A 77 -6.16 10.31 0.07
C SER A 77 -6.06 10.84 -1.36
N ASN A 78 -5.27 11.89 -1.55
CA ASN A 78 -5.08 12.52 -2.85
C ASN A 78 -4.07 11.76 -3.72
N TRP A 79 -4.11 10.43 -3.65
CA TRP A 79 -3.10 9.56 -4.27
C TRP A 79 -3.11 9.67 -5.79
N ARG A 80 -4.29 9.80 -6.39
CA ARG A 80 -4.44 9.89 -7.85
C ARG A 80 -3.76 11.14 -8.38
N ARG A 81 -3.99 12.30 -7.75
CA ARG A 81 -3.32 13.56 -8.11
C ARG A 81 -1.81 13.47 -7.91
N LYS A 82 -1.35 12.97 -6.75
CA LYS A 82 0.10 12.79 -6.49
C LYS A 82 0.75 11.83 -7.49
N HIS A 83 0.05 10.76 -7.89
CA HIS A 83 0.53 9.83 -8.90
C HIS A 83 0.62 10.50 -10.28
N GLU A 84 -0.40 11.26 -10.67
CA GLU A 84 -0.42 12.00 -11.94
C GLU A 84 0.70 13.04 -12.01
N GLU A 85 0.94 13.79 -10.92
CA GLU A 85 2.05 14.74 -10.82
C GLU A 85 3.41 14.05 -10.93
N PHE A 86 3.59 12.91 -10.27
CA PHE A 86 4.82 12.12 -10.38
C PHE A 86 5.03 11.63 -11.81
N ILE A 87 4.01 11.05 -12.45
CA ILE A 87 4.08 10.57 -13.84
C ILE A 87 4.35 11.73 -14.81
N ALA A 88 3.72 12.89 -14.60
CA ALA A 88 3.96 14.10 -15.39
C ALA A 88 5.43 14.56 -15.27
N THR A 89 5.99 14.54 -14.06
CA THR A 89 7.40 14.88 -13.82
C THR A 89 8.35 13.92 -14.52
N ILE A 90 8.09 12.61 -14.45
CA ILE A 90 8.92 11.59 -15.14
C ILE A 90 8.83 11.77 -16.66
N ARG A 91 7.65 12.05 -17.23
CA ARG A 91 7.49 12.31 -18.66
C ARG A 91 8.21 13.59 -19.10
N ALA A 92 8.09 14.66 -18.33
CA ALA A 92 8.81 15.91 -18.58
C ALA A 92 10.33 15.70 -18.55
N ALA A 93 10.84 14.98 -17.55
CA ALA A 93 12.27 14.66 -17.46
C ALA A 93 12.77 13.82 -18.65
N LYS A 94 12.00 12.82 -19.10
CA LYS A 94 12.33 12.03 -20.30
C LYS A 94 12.27 12.88 -21.59
N GLY A 95 11.30 13.79 -21.69
CA GLY A 95 11.21 14.73 -22.80
C GLY A 95 12.39 15.71 -22.86
N LEU A 96 12.91 16.14 -21.71
CA LEU A 96 14.13 16.94 -21.62
C LEU A 96 15.37 16.17 -22.13
N ASP A 97 15.53 14.92 -21.72
CA ASP A 97 16.64 14.05 -22.16
C ASP A 97 16.59 13.78 -23.67
N GLN A 98 15.39 13.56 -24.21
CA GLN A 98 15.19 13.41 -25.66
C GLN A 98 15.51 14.70 -26.43
N ALA A 99 15.08 15.85 -25.94
CA ALA A 99 15.38 17.15 -26.57
C ALA A 99 16.88 17.47 -26.58
N LEU A 100 17.61 17.11 -25.52
CA LEU A 100 19.08 17.23 -25.47
C LEU A 100 19.77 16.32 -26.49
N LYS A 101 19.26 15.09 -26.69
CA LYS A 101 19.79 14.14 -27.67
C LYS A 101 19.57 14.57 -29.12
N GLU A 102 18.44 15.22 -29.42
CA GLU A 102 18.08 15.72 -30.75
C GLU A 102 18.61 17.14 -31.04
N GLY A 103 19.36 17.75 -30.13
CA GLY A 103 19.98 19.07 -30.32
C GLY A 103 19.00 20.26 -30.18
N GLY A 104 17.84 20.04 -29.57
CA GLY A 104 16.80 21.06 -29.37
C GLY A 104 16.97 21.84 -28.07
N LYS A 105 16.65 23.14 -28.12
CA LYS A 105 16.65 24.08 -26.98
C LYS A 105 15.76 23.59 -25.83
N LEU A 106 16.33 23.62 -24.61
CA LEU A 106 15.68 23.22 -23.37
C LEU A 106 14.34 23.96 -23.16
N PRO A 107 13.20 23.26 -23.02
CA PRO A 107 11.97 23.88 -22.57
C PRO A 107 12.12 24.32 -21.10
N PRO A 108 11.50 25.46 -20.71
CA PRO A 108 11.59 25.97 -19.34
C PRO A 108 11.08 24.92 -18.34
N PRO A 109 11.67 24.86 -17.13
CA PRO A 109 11.29 23.87 -16.13
C PRO A 109 9.80 23.98 -15.81
N PRO A 110 9.08 22.85 -15.63
CA PRO A 110 7.67 22.88 -15.29
C PRO A 110 7.47 23.67 -13.99
N PRO A 111 6.46 24.56 -13.92
CA PRO A 111 6.21 25.36 -12.73
C PRO A 111 5.97 24.44 -11.52
N PRO A 112 6.47 24.80 -10.33
CA PRO A 112 6.27 23.99 -9.13
C PRO A 112 4.77 23.87 -8.84
N SER A 113 4.26 22.63 -8.76
CA SER A 113 2.89 22.37 -8.32
C SER A 113 2.77 22.73 -6.84
N TYR A 114 2.28 23.93 -6.55
CA TYR A 114 1.93 24.35 -5.20
C TYR A 114 0.65 23.63 -4.78
N ASP A 115 0.74 22.74 -3.79
CA ASP A 115 -0.41 22.19 -3.07
C ASP A 115 -0.81 23.19 -1.96
N PRO A 116 -1.89 23.98 -2.11
CA PRO A 116 -2.29 25.00 -1.13
C PRO A 116 -2.82 24.42 0.21
N GLY A 117 -2.61 23.14 0.52
CA GLY A 117 -3.11 22.49 1.73
C GLY A 117 -2.15 22.45 2.92
N ILE A 118 -0.89 22.88 2.79
CA ILE A 118 0.14 22.73 3.84
C ILE A 118 0.51 24.04 4.56
N TRP A 119 0.24 25.23 3.99
CA TRP A 119 0.72 26.51 4.55
C TRP A 119 -0.36 27.39 5.22
N THR A 120 -1.65 27.15 5.04
CA THR A 120 -2.69 28.10 5.52
C THR A 120 -2.93 28.09 7.05
N VAL A 121 -2.01 27.56 7.86
CA VAL A 121 -2.15 27.48 9.33
C VAL A 121 -0.99 28.10 10.12
N VAL A 122 0.00 28.71 9.46
CA VAL A 122 1.14 29.32 10.17
C VAL A 122 1.36 30.78 9.82
N ASP A 123 0.33 31.64 9.87
CA ASP A 123 0.54 33.09 10.02
C ASP A 123 -0.76 33.82 10.40
N SER A 124 -1.22 33.65 11.65
CA SER A 124 -2.27 34.52 12.22
C SER A 124 -2.02 34.92 13.67
N ASN A 125 -0.78 34.82 14.16
CA ASN A 125 -0.44 35.35 15.47
C ASN A 125 1.01 35.85 15.57
N VAL A 126 1.33 36.93 14.85
CA VAL A 126 2.43 37.81 15.21
C VAL A 126 1.84 39.17 15.55
N HIS A 127 1.81 39.47 16.84
CA HIS A 127 1.58 40.80 17.37
C HIS A 127 2.67 41.75 16.87
N VAL A 128 2.28 42.82 16.18
CA VAL A 128 3.13 44.00 16.00
C VAL A 128 2.46 45.17 16.72
N GLY A 129 2.74 45.28 18.01
CA GLY A 129 2.60 46.52 18.76
C GLY A 129 3.93 47.26 18.74
N ARG A 130 4.02 48.35 17.98
CA ARG A 130 4.98 49.45 18.19
C ARG A 130 4.67 50.63 17.26
N LYS A 131 3.99 51.64 17.77
CA LYS A 131 4.40 53.06 17.76
C LYS A 131 3.51 53.86 18.68
#